data_AF-A0A224YQU7-F1
#
_entry.id   AF-A0A224YQU7-F1
#
_cell.length_a   1.000
_cell.length_b   1.000
_cell.length_c   1.000
_cell.angle_alpha   90.00
_cell.angle_beta   90.00
_cell.angle_gamma   90.00
#
_symmetry.space_group_name_H-M   'P 1'
#
loop_
_entity.id
_entity.type
_entity.pdbx_description
1 polymer ?
#
loop_
_entity_poly.entity_id
_entity_poly.type
_entity_poly.pdbx_seq_one_letter_code
_entity_poly.pdbx_strand_id
1 'polypeptide(L)'
;MESYASTMLFATAFALHTQLAFAQDTPGPVVCNPGYVFNCYKEYSSVLFRDELLPNADGSFNDTSYLSACSFFAAESTCQLSMAHCPKPFRDQFARSEEGYKATRAIVCDAPSLQALVRLSLCLNNDRLHKCVESPMTKPKNGTNPREHWCKLTQDSLRCVDEGVMECRHSYEKERPIFRKYFTAVSNMLRCDAIASGSAAVTAPRAFVFGVLGLMLTSWVTTKS
;
A
#
# COMPACT_ATOMS: atom_id res chain seq x y z
N MET A 1 -25.78 53.27 9.03
CA MET A 1 -26.16 52.25 8.03
C MET A 1 -24.98 51.41 7.53
N GLU A 2 -23.73 51.87 7.67
CA GLU A 2 -22.54 51.15 7.15
C GLU A 2 -22.16 49.87 7.92
N SER A 3 -22.55 49.74 9.19
CA SER A 3 -22.22 48.57 10.04
C SER A 3 -22.90 47.26 9.60
N TYR A 4 -24.07 47.36 8.95
CA TYR A 4 -24.84 46.19 8.48
C TYR A 4 -24.27 45.58 7.19
N ALA A 5 -23.61 46.39 6.36
CA ALA A 5 -23.04 45.92 5.09
C ALA A 5 -21.80 45.03 5.33
N SER A 6 -20.93 45.42 6.27
CA SER A 6 -19.72 44.62 6.59
C SER A 6 -20.08 43.28 7.22
N THR A 7 -21.06 43.23 8.12
CA THR A 7 -21.49 41.98 8.76
C THR A 7 -22.11 41.00 7.77
N MET A 8 -22.87 41.48 6.78
CA MET A 8 -23.39 40.64 5.69
C MET A 8 -22.28 40.08 4.78
N LEU A 9 -21.24 40.87 4.47
CA LEU A 9 -20.11 40.44 3.65
C LEU A 9 -19.28 39.36 4.34
N PHE A 10 -19.06 39.47 5.66
CA PHE A 10 -18.38 38.43 6.42
C PHE A 10 -19.22 37.14 6.54
N ALA A 11 -20.53 37.25 6.77
CA ALA A 11 -21.41 36.09 6.85
C ALA A 11 -21.50 35.33 5.52
N THR A 12 -21.57 36.04 4.40
CA THR A 12 -21.60 35.44 3.06
C THR A 12 -20.25 34.81 2.68
N ALA A 13 -19.13 35.46 2.99
CA ALA A 13 -17.81 34.87 2.79
C ALA A 13 -17.60 33.60 3.63
N PHE A 14 -18.08 33.58 4.88
CA PHE A 14 -18.00 32.42 5.75
C PHE A 14 -18.91 31.28 5.28
N ALA A 15 -20.14 31.59 4.85
CA ALA A 15 -21.06 30.61 4.26
C ALA A 15 -20.50 30.01 2.96
N LEU A 16 -19.82 30.82 2.13
CA LEU A 16 -19.17 30.34 0.93
C LEU A 16 -17.97 29.44 1.25
N HIS A 17 -17.18 29.78 2.28
CA HIS A 17 -16.06 28.94 2.74
C HIS A 17 -16.54 27.62 3.34
N THR A 18 -17.63 27.62 4.11
CA THR A 18 -18.20 26.37 4.64
C THR A 18 -18.78 25.52 3.51
N GLN A 19 -19.48 26.11 2.54
CA GLN A 19 -19.97 25.38 1.37
C GLN A 19 -18.85 24.81 0.51
N LEU A 20 -17.74 25.54 0.31
CA LEU A 20 -16.55 25.04 -0.38
C LEU A 20 -15.85 23.92 0.40
N ALA A 21 -15.83 23.98 1.74
CA ALA A 21 -15.27 22.93 2.58
C ALA A 21 -16.10 21.63 2.54
N PHE A 22 -17.43 21.72 2.42
CA PHE A 22 -18.31 20.56 2.28
C PHE A 22 -18.45 20.05 0.84
N ALA A 23 -18.22 20.90 -0.17
CA ALA A 23 -18.26 20.49 -1.58
C ALA A 23 -17.06 19.64 -2.02
N GLN A 24 -16.03 19.50 -1.18
CA GLN A 24 -14.88 18.62 -1.46
C GLN A 24 -15.15 17.13 -1.18
N ASP A 25 -16.27 16.78 -0.54
CA ASP A 25 -16.66 15.38 -0.29
C ASP A 25 -17.66 14.87 -1.34
N THR A 26 -17.39 15.12 -2.62
CA THR A 26 -18.00 14.27 -3.65
C THR A 26 -17.39 12.88 -3.48
N PRO A 27 -18.20 11.80 -3.35
CA PRO A 27 -17.65 10.46 -3.31
C PRO A 27 -16.86 10.24 -4.60
N GLY A 28 -15.53 10.26 -4.50
CA GLY A 28 -14.67 9.93 -5.62
C GLY A 28 -15.09 8.57 -6.17
N PRO A 29 -14.91 8.31 -7.48
CA PRO A 29 -15.25 7.01 -8.04
C PRO A 29 -14.55 5.91 -7.22
N VAL A 30 -15.18 4.74 -7.06
CA VAL A 30 -14.72 3.64 -6.16
C VAL A 30 -13.23 3.29 -6.35
N VAL A 31 -12.71 3.51 -7.56
CA VAL A 31 -11.28 3.35 -7.93
C VAL A 31 -10.31 4.29 -7.21
N CYS A 32 -10.79 5.44 -6.71
CA CYS A 32 -10.03 6.40 -5.90
C CYS A 32 -10.17 6.10 -4.39
N ASN A 33 -10.25 4.82 -4.03
CA ASN A 33 -10.25 4.35 -2.67
C ASN A 33 -8.92 3.63 -2.35
N PRO A 34 -8.19 3.99 -1.28
CA PRO A 34 -6.91 3.36 -0.96
C PRO A 34 -6.98 1.84 -0.73
N GLY A 35 -8.09 1.35 -0.19
CA GLY A 35 -8.32 -0.08 0.02
C GLY A 35 -8.53 -0.82 -1.30
N TYR A 36 -9.22 -0.21 -2.26
CA TYR A 36 -9.36 -0.77 -3.62
C TYR A 36 -8.00 -0.89 -4.32
N VAL A 37 -7.21 0.19 -4.29
CA VAL A 37 -5.88 0.21 -4.90
C VAL A 37 -4.94 -0.80 -4.24
N PHE A 38 -4.97 -0.90 -2.91
CA PHE A 38 -4.22 -1.93 -2.18
C PHE A 38 -4.59 -3.35 -2.63
N ASN A 39 -5.89 -3.66 -2.71
CA ASN A 39 -6.34 -4.98 -3.12
C ASN A 39 -5.92 -5.30 -4.56
N CYS A 40 -6.00 -4.33 -5.47
CA CYS A 40 -5.55 -4.47 -6.84
C CYS A 40 -4.06 -4.83 -6.90
N TYR A 41 -3.19 -4.06 -6.24
CA TYR A 41 -1.74 -4.35 -6.25
C TYR A 41 -1.39 -5.65 -5.53
N LYS A 42 -2.15 -6.03 -4.49
CA LYS A 42 -1.97 -7.29 -3.76
C LYS A 42 -2.21 -8.53 -4.64
N GLU A 43 -3.04 -8.45 -5.67
CA GLU A 43 -3.20 -9.57 -6.61
C GLU A 43 -1.88 -9.90 -7.34
N TYR A 44 -1.00 -8.91 -7.54
CA TYR A 44 0.31 -9.15 -8.15
C TYR A 44 1.32 -9.79 -7.20
N SER A 45 1.16 -9.68 -5.88
CA SER A 45 2.09 -10.30 -4.93
C SER A 45 1.90 -11.79 -4.77
N SER A 46 0.77 -12.35 -5.21
CA SER A 46 0.46 -13.78 -5.05
C SER A 46 1.01 -14.66 -6.17
N VAL A 47 1.75 -14.11 -7.14
CA VAL A 47 2.20 -14.86 -8.32
C VAL A 47 2.97 -16.14 -7.95
N LEU A 48 3.81 -16.11 -6.90
CA LEU A 48 4.58 -17.28 -6.46
C LEU A 48 3.75 -18.42 -5.87
N PHE A 49 2.49 -18.17 -5.52
CA PHE A 49 1.58 -19.19 -4.99
C PHE A 49 0.65 -19.76 -6.05
N ARG A 50 0.90 -19.43 -7.32
CA ARG A 50 0.14 -19.97 -8.44
C ARG A 50 0.56 -21.40 -8.72
N ASP A 51 -0.42 -22.28 -8.89
CA ASP A 51 -0.20 -23.71 -9.11
C ASP A 51 0.62 -23.97 -10.38
N GLU A 52 0.50 -23.12 -11.40
CA GLU A 52 1.29 -23.24 -12.62
C GLU A 52 2.80 -23.07 -12.42
N LEU A 53 3.23 -22.44 -11.32
CA LEU A 53 4.63 -22.26 -10.97
C LEU A 53 5.17 -23.38 -10.07
N LEU A 54 4.38 -24.40 -9.76
CA LEU A 54 4.93 -25.59 -9.13
C LEU A 54 5.89 -26.28 -10.13
N PRO A 55 7.11 -26.62 -9.71
CA PRO A 55 8.05 -27.28 -10.61
C PRO A 55 7.54 -28.67 -10.96
N ASN A 56 8.00 -29.16 -12.10
CA ASN A 56 7.77 -30.55 -12.50
C ASN A 56 8.41 -31.53 -11.49
N ALA A 57 8.08 -32.81 -11.60
CA ALA A 57 8.61 -33.86 -10.73
C ALA A 57 10.15 -33.95 -10.72
N ASP A 58 10.81 -33.48 -11.78
CA ASP A 58 12.27 -33.40 -11.93
C ASP A 58 12.87 -32.07 -11.41
N GLY A 59 12.05 -31.17 -10.85
CA GLY A 59 12.47 -29.86 -10.38
C GLY A 59 12.64 -28.81 -11.49
N SER A 60 12.33 -29.14 -12.74
CA SER A 60 12.40 -28.21 -13.87
C SER A 60 11.20 -27.26 -13.91
N PHE A 61 11.46 -26.06 -14.44
CA PHE A 61 10.41 -25.11 -14.81
C PHE A 61 10.10 -25.29 -16.29
N ASN A 62 8.82 -25.48 -16.59
CA ASN A 62 8.29 -25.49 -17.93
C ASN A 62 8.26 -24.04 -18.48
N ASP A 63 8.73 -23.83 -19.71
CA ASP A 63 8.69 -22.51 -20.40
C ASP A 63 7.27 -21.93 -20.46
N THR A 64 6.25 -22.77 -20.59
CA THR A 64 4.83 -22.40 -20.54
C THR A 64 4.41 -21.83 -19.19
N SER A 65 4.92 -22.40 -18.09
CA SER A 65 4.66 -21.89 -16.72
C SER A 65 5.29 -20.51 -16.52
N TYR A 66 6.52 -20.32 -17.00
CA TYR A 66 7.19 -19.03 -17.02
C TYR A 66 6.41 -17.99 -17.84
N LEU A 67 6.05 -18.33 -19.08
CA LEU A 67 5.29 -17.45 -19.97
C LEU A 67 3.94 -17.08 -19.36
N SER A 68 3.24 -18.04 -18.74
CA SER A 68 1.99 -17.80 -18.01
C SER A 68 2.19 -16.79 -16.89
N ALA A 69 3.17 -17.00 -16.01
CA ALA A 69 3.43 -16.09 -14.89
C ALA A 69 3.84 -14.69 -15.34
N CYS A 70 4.68 -14.58 -16.37
CA CYS A 70 5.05 -13.27 -16.92
C CYS A 70 3.89 -12.57 -17.62
N SER A 71 3.01 -13.33 -18.32
CA SER A 71 1.85 -12.76 -19.02
C SER A 71 0.83 -12.10 -18.08
N PHE A 72 0.85 -12.45 -16.79
CA PHE A 72 0.07 -11.77 -15.77
C PHE A 72 0.49 -10.30 -15.56
N PHE A 73 1.71 -9.93 -15.98
CA PHE A 73 2.28 -8.60 -15.83
C PHE A 73 2.37 -7.85 -17.16
N ALA A 74 1.37 -7.01 -17.43
CA ALA A 74 1.42 -6.01 -18.50
C ALA A 74 2.55 -4.98 -18.29
N ALA A 75 2.82 -4.15 -19.31
CA ALA A 75 3.84 -3.10 -19.21
C ALA A 75 3.49 -2.02 -18.17
N GLU A 76 2.19 -1.74 -18.02
CA GLU A 76 1.62 -0.86 -17.01
C GLU A 76 0.54 -1.64 -16.24
N SER A 77 0.48 -1.47 -14.92
CA SER A 77 -0.50 -2.20 -14.12
C SER A 77 -1.93 -1.76 -14.43
N THR A 78 -2.88 -2.70 -14.40
CA THR A 78 -4.31 -2.35 -14.50
C THR A 78 -4.74 -1.45 -13.33
N CYS A 79 -4.06 -1.56 -12.19
CA CYS A 79 -4.26 -0.70 -11.03
C CYS A 79 -3.94 0.76 -11.35
N GLN A 80 -2.78 1.03 -11.94
CA GLN A 80 -2.37 2.37 -12.36
C GLN A 80 -3.33 2.95 -13.41
N LEU A 81 -3.72 2.15 -14.40
CA LEU A 81 -4.67 2.55 -15.43
C LEU A 81 -6.05 2.89 -14.83
N SER A 82 -6.54 2.09 -13.88
CA SER A 82 -7.83 2.34 -13.21
C SER A 82 -7.85 3.64 -12.39
N MET A 83 -6.69 4.07 -11.91
CA MET A 83 -6.53 5.33 -11.16
C MET A 83 -6.33 6.55 -12.07
N ALA A 84 -6.30 6.41 -13.40
CA ALA A 84 -6.03 7.52 -14.31
C ALA A 84 -6.97 8.72 -14.11
N HIS A 85 -8.22 8.47 -13.72
CA HIS A 85 -9.22 9.51 -13.47
C HIS A 85 -9.19 10.09 -12.05
N CYS A 86 -8.35 9.55 -11.15
CA CYS A 86 -8.25 10.07 -9.79
C CYS A 86 -7.48 11.40 -9.74
N PRO A 87 -7.75 12.25 -8.74
CA PRO A 87 -7.00 13.49 -8.52
C PRO A 87 -5.49 13.21 -8.44
N LYS A 88 -4.67 14.11 -8.99
CA LYS A 88 -3.21 13.97 -8.97
C LYS A 88 -2.65 13.68 -7.56
N PRO A 89 -3.05 14.38 -6.48
CA PRO A 89 -2.58 14.06 -5.13
C PRO A 89 -2.92 12.64 -4.67
N PHE A 90 -4.00 12.04 -5.19
CA PHE A 90 -4.34 10.64 -4.90
C PHE A 90 -3.40 9.69 -5.66
N ARG A 91 -3.22 9.91 -6.97
CA ARG A 91 -2.36 9.06 -7.82
C ARG A 91 -0.90 9.08 -7.33
N ASP A 92 -0.39 10.27 -6.98
CA ASP A 92 0.99 10.45 -6.53
C ASP A 92 1.28 9.65 -5.24
N GLN A 93 0.27 9.39 -4.39
CA GLN A 93 0.44 8.54 -3.20
C GLN A 93 0.73 7.07 -3.56
N PHE A 94 0.38 6.62 -4.76
CA PHE A 94 0.58 5.23 -5.21
C PHE A 94 1.71 5.08 -6.23
N ALA A 95 2.50 6.13 -6.48
CA ALA A 95 3.68 6.04 -7.35
C ALA A 95 4.63 4.90 -6.91
N ARG A 96 4.85 4.78 -5.59
CA ARG A 96 5.66 3.70 -5.00
C ARG A 96 5.06 2.31 -5.20
N SER A 97 3.73 2.22 -5.25
CA SER A 97 3.06 0.94 -5.54
C SER A 97 3.36 0.49 -6.96
N GLU A 98 3.30 1.41 -7.92
CA GLU A 98 3.61 1.13 -9.32
C GLU A 98 5.11 0.83 -9.54
N GLU A 99 6.01 1.48 -8.81
CA GLU A 99 7.43 1.11 -8.80
C GLU A 99 7.65 -0.32 -8.28
N GLY A 100 6.96 -0.69 -7.20
CA GLY A 100 6.96 -2.05 -6.67
C GLY A 100 6.42 -3.07 -7.67
N TYR A 101 5.36 -2.74 -8.40
CA TYR A 101 4.82 -3.55 -9.49
C TYR A 101 5.86 -3.77 -10.60
N LYS A 102 6.49 -2.70 -11.10
CA LYS A 102 7.51 -2.77 -12.15
C LYS A 102 8.72 -3.61 -11.73
N ALA A 103 9.16 -3.46 -10.49
CA ALA A 103 10.25 -4.27 -9.93
C ALA A 103 9.86 -5.75 -9.79
N THR A 104 8.63 -6.03 -9.33
CA THR A 104 8.09 -7.39 -9.26
C THR A 104 8.03 -8.03 -10.65
N ARG A 105 7.49 -7.30 -11.63
CA ARG A 105 7.45 -7.71 -13.03
C ARG A 105 8.83 -8.03 -13.57
N ALA A 106 9.82 -7.17 -13.34
CA ALA A 106 11.18 -7.38 -13.83
C ALA A 106 11.83 -8.66 -13.28
N ILE A 107 11.47 -9.07 -12.07
CA ILE A 107 11.96 -10.32 -11.46
C ILE A 107 11.19 -11.53 -12.01
N VAL A 108 9.86 -11.45 -12.11
CA VAL A 108 9.01 -12.56 -12.56
C VAL A 108 9.19 -12.83 -14.07
N CYS A 109 9.34 -11.79 -14.87
CA CYS A 109 9.59 -11.87 -16.30
C CYS A 109 11.07 -12.04 -16.66
N ASP A 110 11.93 -12.35 -15.70
CA ASP A 110 13.29 -12.81 -15.93
C ASP A 110 13.38 -14.28 -15.54
N ALA A 111 13.45 -15.18 -16.53
CA ALA A 111 13.36 -16.62 -16.29
C ALA A 111 14.38 -17.14 -15.25
N PRO A 112 15.67 -16.73 -15.27
CA PRO A 112 16.63 -17.09 -14.23
C PRO A 112 16.22 -16.62 -12.82
N SER A 113 15.76 -15.38 -12.69
CA SER A 113 15.31 -14.83 -11.40
C SER A 113 14.05 -15.53 -10.90
N LEU A 114 13.06 -15.79 -11.76
CA LEU A 114 11.85 -16.51 -11.37
C LEU A 114 12.20 -17.94 -10.92
N GLN A 115 13.05 -18.65 -11.66
CA GLN A 115 13.46 -19.99 -11.30
C GLN A 115 14.20 -20.03 -9.95
N ALA A 116 15.12 -19.08 -9.71
CA ALA A 116 15.81 -18.93 -8.43
C ALA A 116 14.81 -18.67 -7.29
N LEU A 117 13.85 -17.78 -7.53
CA LEU A 117 12.83 -17.40 -6.57
C LEU A 117 11.94 -18.59 -6.19
N VAL A 118 11.42 -19.34 -7.16
CA VAL A 118 10.54 -20.46 -6.86
C VAL A 118 11.30 -21.61 -6.19
N ARG A 119 12.51 -21.95 -6.65
CA ARG A 119 13.35 -22.97 -5.97
C ARG A 119 13.56 -22.65 -4.50
N LEU A 120 13.86 -21.37 -4.21
CA LEU A 120 14.04 -20.90 -2.86
C LEU A 120 12.73 -20.93 -2.07
N SER A 121 11.62 -20.45 -2.63
CA SER A 121 10.29 -20.49 -2.01
C SER A 121 9.83 -21.92 -1.69
N LEU A 122 10.11 -22.91 -2.55
CA LEU A 122 9.83 -24.31 -2.28
C LEU A 122 10.69 -24.88 -1.16
N CYS A 123 11.96 -24.48 -1.10
CA CYS A 123 12.81 -24.91 -0.01
C CYS A 123 12.33 -24.35 1.33
N LEU A 124 11.93 -23.08 1.31
CA LEU A 124 11.32 -22.36 2.41
C LEU A 124 9.87 -22.78 2.66
N ASN A 125 9.41 -23.92 2.10
CA ASN A 125 8.07 -24.50 2.25
C ASN A 125 7.45 -24.08 3.57
N ASN A 126 6.20 -23.61 3.52
CA ASN A 126 5.44 -22.96 4.58
C ASN A 126 5.92 -23.30 6.00
N ASP A 127 6.06 -24.57 6.38
CA ASP A 127 6.54 -25.01 7.70
C ASP A 127 7.89 -24.44 8.16
N ARG A 128 8.87 -24.26 7.26
CA ARG A 128 10.22 -23.75 7.60
C ARG A 128 10.23 -22.25 7.76
N LEU A 129 9.57 -21.51 6.87
CA LEU A 129 9.42 -20.08 7.05
C LEU A 129 8.47 -19.78 8.23
N HIS A 130 7.44 -20.61 8.48
CA HIS A 130 6.50 -20.50 9.61
C HIS A 130 7.17 -20.59 10.98
N LYS A 131 8.29 -21.31 11.12
CA LYS A 131 9.01 -21.36 12.39
C LYS A 131 9.51 -19.98 12.83
N CYS A 132 9.85 -19.10 11.87
CA CYS A 132 10.35 -17.75 12.14
C CYS A 132 9.29 -16.65 11.86
N VAL A 133 8.37 -16.89 10.93
CA VAL A 133 7.28 -15.95 10.60
C VAL A 133 6.16 -16.15 11.61
N GLU A 134 6.01 -15.19 12.53
CA GLU A 134 4.90 -15.18 13.50
C GLU A 134 3.52 -14.99 12.83
N SER A 135 3.52 -14.39 11.64
CA SER A 135 2.31 -14.15 10.86
C SER A 135 1.91 -15.39 10.08
N PRO A 136 0.68 -15.90 10.24
CA PRO A 136 0.22 -16.98 9.38
C PRO A 136 0.26 -16.51 7.92
N MET A 137 0.71 -17.37 7.00
CA MET A 137 0.71 -17.12 5.55
C MET A 137 -0.70 -17.26 4.94
N THR A 138 -1.67 -17.61 5.79
CA THR A 138 -3.08 -17.72 5.41
C THR A 138 -3.76 -16.35 5.48
N LYS A 139 -4.98 -16.26 4.95
CA LYS A 139 -5.76 -15.01 4.94
C LYS A 139 -5.79 -14.36 6.34
N PRO A 140 -5.82 -13.01 6.42
CA PRO A 140 -5.92 -12.30 7.68
C PRO A 140 -7.10 -12.82 8.50
N LYS A 141 -6.88 -13.04 9.81
CA LYS A 141 -7.96 -13.40 10.74
C LYS A 141 -9.03 -12.30 10.73
N ASN A 142 -10.29 -12.69 10.93
CA ASN A 142 -11.41 -11.75 11.03
C ASN A 142 -11.07 -10.59 11.99
N GLY A 143 -11.23 -9.35 11.52
CA GLY A 143 -10.91 -8.13 12.27
C GLY A 143 -9.48 -7.60 12.12
N THR A 144 -8.57 -8.33 11.46
CA THR A 144 -7.22 -7.83 11.18
C THR A 144 -7.24 -6.93 9.95
N ASN A 145 -6.54 -5.79 9.98
CA ASN A 145 -6.35 -4.96 8.80
C ASN A 145 -5.62 -5.79 7.72
N PRO A 146 -6.21 -6.02 6.54
CA PRO A 146 -5.58 -6.85 5.51
C PRO A 146 -4.20 -6.35 5.11
N ARG A 147 -4.02 -5.03 5.01
CA ARG A 147 -2.73 -4.44 4.62
C ARG A 147 -1.65 -4.69 5.65
N GLU A 148 -1.98 -4.51 6.93
CA GLU A 148 -1.05 -4.77 8.04
C GLU A 148 -0.59 -6.23 8.04
N HIS A 149 -1.53 -7.16 7.87
CA HIS A 149 -1.22 -8.58 7.80
C HIS A 149 -0.25 -8.92 6.66
N TRP A 150 -0.53 -8.48 5.42
CA TRP A 150 0.33 -8.76 4.28
C TRP A 150 1.69 -8.06 4.39
N CYS A 151 1.73 -6.88 5.00
CA CYS A 151 2.98 -6.19 5.28
C CYS A 151 3.82 -6.88 6.34
N LYS A 152 3.21 -7.33 7.44
CA LYS A 152 3.91 -8.11 8.46
C LYS A 152 4.46 -9.40 7.86
N LEU A 153 3.67 -10.11 7.04
CA LEU A 153 4.14 -11.31 6.33
C LEU A 153 5.35 -11.02 5.43
N THR A 154 5.32 -9.92 4.67
CA THR A 154 6.42 -9.53 3.76
C THR A 154 7.69 -9.20 4.54
N GLN A 155 7.57 -8.45 5.64
CA GLN A 155 8.68 -8.07 6.50
C GLN A 155 9.26 -9.27 7.26
N ASP A 156 8.40 -10.11 7.83
CA ASP A 156 8.80 -11.35 8.49
C ASP A 156 9.53 -12.27 7.49
N SER A 157 9.05 -12.39 6.24
CA SER A 157 9.73 -13.17 5.20
C SER A 157 11.15 -12.65 4.89
N LEU A 158 11.32 -11.32 4.82
CA LEU A 158 12.64 -10.69 4.62
C LEU A 158 13.60 -10.89 5.79
N ARG A 159 13.07 -10.91 7.02
CA ARG A 159 13.85 -11.17 8.24
C ARG A 159 14.26 -12.64 8.33
N CYS A 160 13.32 -13.54 8.02
CA CYS A 160 13.45 -14.97 8.26
C CYS A 160 14.14 -15.75 7.14
N VAL A 161 14.40 -15.13 5.98
CA VAL A 161 15.03 -15.82 4.86
C VAL A 161 16.40 -16.39 5.22
N ASP A 162 17.20 -15.70 6.05
CA ASP A 162 18.54 -16.21 6.40
C ASP A 162 18.46 -17.49 7.23
N GLU A 163 17.56 -17.53 8.22
CA GLU A 163 17.34 -18.70 9.07
C GLU A 163 16.70 -19.84 8.30
N GLY A 164 15.67 -19.54 7.49
CA GLY A 164 14.96 -20.54 6.69
C GLY A 164 15.85 -21.22 5.66
N VAL A 165 16.81 -20.49 5.08
CA VAL A 165 17.76 -21.07 4.10
C VAL A 165 18.76 -22.02 4.75
N MET A 166 19.10 -21.85 6.03
CA MET A 166 19.98 -22.81 6.72
C MET A 166 19.33 -24.19 6.89
N GLU A 167 18.00 -24.27 6.93
CA GLU A 167 17.26 -25.53 7.01
C GLU A 167 17.09 -26.22 5.64
N CYS A 168 17.57 -25.59 4.56
CA CYS A 168 17.53 -26.15 3.22
C CYS A 168 18.56 -27.27 3.01
N ARG A 169 18.17 -28.31 2.25
CA ARG A 169 19.09 -29.40 1.85
C ARG A 169 20.23 -28.90 0.96
N HIS A 170 19.95 -27.88 0.15
CA HIS A 170 20.91 -27.25 -0.76
C HIS A 170 21.21 -25.84 -0.29
N SER A 171 22.43 -25.37 -0.58
CA SER A 171 22.78 -23.97 -0.37
C SER A 171 22.05 -23.11 -1.40
N TYR A 172 21.34 -22.09 -0.93
CA TYR A 172 20.65 -21.09 -1.75
C TYR A 172 21.24 -19.69 -1.58
N GLU A 173 22.55 -19.61 -1.27
CA GLU A 173 23.27 -18.35 -1.07
C GLU A 173 23.16 -17.40 -2.28
N LYS A 174 23.13 -17.97 -3.49
CA LYS A 174 23.09 -17.19 -4.74
C LYS A 174 21.68 -16.69 -5.08
N GLU A 175 20.65 -17.41 -4.63
CA GLU A 175 19.25 -17.13 -4.87
C GLU A 175 18.66 -16.16 -3.83
N ARG A 176 19.25 -16.11 -2.63
CA ARG A 176 18.82 -15.23 -1.53
C ARG A 176 18.68 -13.75 -1.91
N PRO A 177 19.62 -13.14 -2.66
CA PRO A 177 19.46 -11.74 -3.10
C PRO A 177 18.23 -11.55 -3.99
N ILE A 178 17.85 -12.53 -4.81
CA ILE A 178 16.65 -12.47 -5.65
C ILE A 178 15.39 -12.51 -4.79
N PHE A 179 15.34 -13.40 -3.80
CA PHE A 179 14.23 -13.44 -2.84
C PHE A 179 14.08 -12.11 -2.10
N ARG A 180 15.18 -11.54 -1.60
CA ARG A 180 15.14 -10.22 -0.93
C ARG A 180 14.64 -9.14 -1.88
N LYS A 181 15.16 -9.08 -3.12
CA LYS A 181 14.68 -8.11 -4.14
C LYS A 181 13.18 -8.25 -4.38
N TYR A 182 12.66 -9.47 -4.50
CA TYR A 182 11.24 -9.72 -4.71
C TYR A 182 10.39 -9.23 -3.53
N PHE A 183 10.70 -9.64 -2.30
CA PHE A 183 9.90 -9.23 -1.14
C PHE A 183 10.06 -7.74 -0.82
N THR A 184 11.19 -7.10 -1.16
CA THR A 184 11.32 -5.64 -1.12
C THR A 184 10.42 -4.96 -2.17
N ALA A 185 10.36 -5.49 -3.39
CA ALA A 185 9.46 -5.00 -4.44
C ALA A 185 7.99 -5.12 -4.01
N VAL A 186 7.59 -6.27 -3.43
CA VAL A 186 6.26 -6.48 -2.86
C VAL A 186 5.98 -5.51 -1.70
N SER A 187 6.93 -5.29 -0.81
CA SER A 187 6.80 -4.32 0.29
C SER A 187 6.53 -2.90 -0.21
N ASN A 188 7.24 -2.47 -1.26
CA ASN A 188 7.02 -1.20 -1.94
C ASN A 188 5.63 -1.16 -2.61
N MET A 189 5.27 -2.25 -3.30
CA MET A 189 3.99 -2.40 -3.98
C MET A 189 2.80 -2.24 -3.03
N LEU A 190 2.88 -2.85 -1.84
CA LEU A 190 1.87 -2.79 -0.78
C LEU A 190 2.03 -1.57 0.16
N ARG A 191 3.08 -0.76 -0.06
CA ARG A 191 3.44 0.42 0.72
C ARG A 191 3.56 0.11 2.22
N CYS A 192 4.32 -0.91 2.59
CA CYS A 192 4.39 -1.38 3.98
C CYS A 192 5.12 -0.44 4.95
N ASP A 193 6.02 0.40 4.45
CA ASP A 193 6.74 1.37 5.28
C ASP A 193 5.82 2.43 5.91
N ALA A 194 4.66 2.68 5.29
CA ALA A 194 3.63 3.57 5.84
C ALA A 194 2.99 3.03 7.14
N ILE A 195 3.17 1.74 7.43
CA ILE A 195 2.67 1.09 8.66
C ILE A 195 3.78 1.02 9.71
N ALA A 196 5.01 0.71 9.29
CA ALA A 196 6.17 0.66 10.18
C ALA A 196 6.50 2.01 10.87
N SER A 197 6.11 3.13 10.24
CA SER A 197 6.36 4.49 10.75
C SER A 197 5.30 5.00 11.74
N GLY A 198 4.33 4.16 12.16
CA GLY A 198 3.21 4.60 13.00
C GLY A 198 2.24 5.56 12.30
N SER A 199 2.42 5.82 11.00
CA SER A 199 1.58 6.70 10.18
C SER A 199 0.37 5.97 9.58
N ALA A 200 -0.19 5.02 10.35
CA ALA A 200 -1.53 4.50 10.14
C ALA A 200 -2.57 5.43 10.80
N ALA A 201 -2.51 6.71 10.44
CA ALA A 201 -3.69 7.54 10.37
C ALA A 201 -3.46 8.40 9.12
N VAL A 202 -4.12 8.02 8.03
CA VAL A 202 -4.62 9.06 7.13
C VAL A 202 -5.44 9.96 8.04
N THR A 203 -4.84 11.06 8.46
CA THR A 203 -5.56 12.15 9.10
C THR A 203 -6.61 12.53 8.07
N ALA A 204 -7.85 12.08 8.30
CA ALA A 204 -9.00 12.88 7.93
C ALA A 204 -8.63 14.32 8.30
N PRO A 205 -8.82 15.31 7.42
CA PRO A 205 -8.38 16.67 7.69
C PRO A 205 -9.11 17.12 8.95
N ARG A 206 -8.42 17.05 10.09
CA ARG A 206 -8.86 17.67 11.32
C ARG A 206 -8.73 19.15 11.02
N ALA A 207 -9.83 19.75 10.60
CA ALA A 207 -9.97 21.19 10.59
C ALA A 207 -9.55 21.67 11.98
N PHE A 208 -8.38 22.29 12.05
CA PHE A 208 -7.92 22.97 13.24
C PHE A 208 -8.87 24.14 13.48
N VAL A 209 -9.86 23.95 14.35
CA VAL A 209 -10.62 25.06 14.91
C VAL A 209 -9.70 25.73 15.94
N PHE A 210 -8.85 26.65 15.46
CA PHE A 210 -8.22 27.61 16.36
C PHE A 210 -9.27 28.63 16.80
N GLY A 211 -9.29 28.86 18.11
CA GLY A 211 -10.40 29.47 18.84
C GLY A 211 -10.68 30.93 18.48
N VAL A 212 -11.97 31.24 18.43
CA VAL A 212 -12.46 32.61 18.64
C VAL A 212 -12.82 32.72 20.12
N LEU A 213 -11.83 33.08 20.93
CA LEU A 213 -12.01 33.49 22.31
C LEU A 213 -11.26 34.82 22.47
N GLY A 214 -11.97 35.91 22.18
CA GLY A 214 -11.44 37.25 22.33
C GLY A 214 -12.18 38.24 21.45
N LEU A 215 -13.33 38.74 21.92
CA LEU A 215 -13.86 40.11 21.73
C LEU A 215 -15.26 40.21 22.35
N MET A 216 -15.33 40.14 23.69
CA MET A 216 -16.48 40.61 24.46
C MET A 216 -16.01 41.32 25.74
N LEU A 217 -15.13 42.31 25.64
CA LEU A 217 -14.82 43.21 26.76
C LEU A 217 -14.29 44.58 26.26
N THR A 218 -15.13 45.36 25.57
CA THR A 218 -15.02 46.84 25.56
C THR A 218 -16.38 47.45 25.27
N SER A 219 -17.28 47.35 26.23
CA SER A 219 -18.37 48.30 26.38
C SER A 219 -18.47 48.55 27.87
N TRP A 220 -18.61 49.82 28.27
CA TRP A 220 -18.65 50.34 29.65
C TRP A 220 -17.31 50.86 30.18
N VAL A 221 -16.86 52.02 29.70
CA VAL A 221 -16.52 53.18 30.55
C VAL A 221 -16.66 54.43 29.67
N THR A 222 -17.74 55.20 29.83
CA THR A 222 -17.73 56.68 29.88
C THR A 222 -19.17 57.19 30.05
N THR A 223 -19.59 57.36 31.29
CA THR A 223 -20.62 58.34 31.67
C THR A 223 -20.32 58.81 33.09
N LYS A 224 -19.58 59.91 33.20
CA LYS A 224 -19.72 60.90 34.28
C LYS A 224 -19.34 62.27 33.71
N SER A 225 -20.38 63.08 33.48
CA SER A 225 -20.34 64.53 33.74
C SER A 225 -21.01 64.76 35.08
#